data_AF-A0A371EK90-F1
#
_entry.id   AF-A0A371EK90-F1
#
_cell.length_a   1.000
_cell.length_b   1.000
_cell.length_c   1.000
_cell.angle_alpha   90.00
_cell.angle_beta   90.00
_cell.angle_gamma   90.00
#
_symmetry.space_group_name_H-M   'P 1'
#
loop_
_entity.id
_entity.type
_entity.pdbx_description
1 polymer ?
#
loop_
_entity_poly.entity_id
_entity_poly.type
_entity_poly.pdbx_seq_one_letter_code
_entity_poly.pdbx_strand_id
1 'polypeptide(L)'
;MREFELRRMKESETIKKYLDKLLGIANKMRLLRSDFIDSRIVEKILVTVLERYEASIISLEYTNDLPKITLAEVLHALHAQEQQRLTREDR
;
A
#
# COMPACT_ATOMS: atom_id res chain seq x y z
N MET A 1 -7.27 3.85 -15.66
CA MET A 1 -8.14 3.05 -14.78
C MET A 1 -7.79 1.58 -14.81
N ARG A 2 -7.78 0.91 -15.98
CA ARG A 2 -7.39 -0.51 -16.09
C ARG A 2 -6.00 -0.84 -15.51
N GLU A 3 -5.02 0.03 -15.72
CA GLU A 3 -3.67 -0.13 -15.15
C GLU A 3 -3.68 -0.15 -13.61
N PHE A 4 -4.49 0.70 -12.97
CA PHE A 4 -4.66 0.72 -11.52
C PHE A 4 -5.34 -0.57 -11.04
N GLU A 5 -6.43 -0.99 -11.69
CA GLU A 5 -7.18 -2.20 -11.31
C GLU A 5 -6.34 -3.49 -11.44
N LEU A 6 -5.49 -3.59 -12.45
CA LEU A 6 -4.63 -4.76 -12.65
C LEU A 6 -3.36 -4.74 -11.81
N ARG A 7 -3.02 -3.61 -11.18
CA ARG A 7 -1.82 -3.50 -10.37
C ARG A 7 -1.95 -4.37 -9.12
N ARG A 8 -1.01 -5.31 -8.95
CA ARG A 8 -0.85 -6.13 -7.74
C ARG A 8 0.62 -6.23 -7.38
N MET A 9 0.94 -6.40 -6.10
CA MET A 9 2.32 -6.60 -5.66
C MET A 9 2.86 -7.93 -6.18
N LYS A 10 4.10 -7.93 -6.67
CA LYS A 10 4.79 -9.17 -7.08
C LYS A 10 5.62 -9.72 -5.93
N GLU A 11 5.80 -11.04 -5.86
CA GLU A 11 6.58 -11.65 -4.78
C GLU A 11 8.01 -11.10 -4.67
N SER A 12 8.67 -10.88 -5.80
CA SER A 12 10.02 -10.32 -5.89
C SER A 12 10.10 -8.79 -5.75
N GLU A 13 8.97 -8.13 -5.55
CA GLU A 13 8.91 -6.67 -5.42
C GLU A 13 8.97 -6.26 -3.95
N THR A 14 9.74 -5.20 -3.66
CA THR A 14 9.74 -4.54 -2.34
C THR A 14 8.48 -3.70 -2.15
N ILE A 15 8.07 -3.47 -0.91
CA ILE A 15 6.93 -2.60 -0.59
C ILE A 15 7.15 -1.21 -1.18
N LYS A 16 8.33 -0.64 -0.97
CA LYS A 16 8.66 0.69 -1.53
C LYS A 16 8.45 0.74 -3.04
N LYS A 17 9.01 -0.22 -3.79
CA LYS A 17 8.89 -0.26 -5.26
C LYS A 17 7.44 -0.50 -5.70
N TYR A 18 6.67 -1.25 -4.91
CA TYR A 18 5.25 -1.46 -5.17
C TYR A 18 4.46 -0.16 -5.01
N LEU A 19 4.61 0.52 -3.87
CA LEU A 19 3.94 1.76 -3.51
C LEU A 19 4.29 2.89 -4.47
N ASP A 20 5.57 3.08 -4.81
CA ASP A 20 6.02 4.11 -5.76
C ASP A 20 5.30 4.00 -7.10
N LYS A 21 5.16 2.77 -7.62
CA LYS A 21 4.42 2.52 -8.87
C LYS A 21 2.92 2.76 -8.72
N LEU A 22 2.33 2.31 -7.62
CA LEU A 22 0.90 2.48 -7.38
C LEU A 22 0.53 3.97 -7.26
N LEU A 23 1.31 4.73 -6.49
CA LEU A 23 1.16 6.17 -6.33
C LEU A 23 1.44 6.91 -7.65
N GLY A 24 2.41 6.44 -8.45
CA GLY A 24 2.64 6.96 -9.80
C GLY A 24 1.41 6.82 -10.71
N ILE A 25 0.74 5.67 -10.68
CA ILE A 25 -0.52 5.45 -11.43
C ILE A 25 -1.65 6.33 -10.87
N ALA A 26 -1.79 6.40 -9.55
CA ALA A 26 -2.80 7.23 -8.88
C ALA A 26 -2.63 8.72 -9.21
N ASN A 27 -1.40 9.23 -9.22
CA ASN A 27 -1.11 10.62 -9.58
C ASN A 27 -1.45 10.91 -11.04
N LYS A 28 -1.13 10.00 -11.97
CA LYS A 28 -1.59 10.13 -13.38
C LYS A 28 -3.12 10.15 -13.47
N MET A 29 -3.79 9.33 -12.67
CA MET A 29 -5.26 9.28 -12.63
C MET A 29 -5.83 10.58 -12.09
N ARG A 30 -5.25 11.18 -11.04
CA ARG A 30 -5.64 12.50 -10.51
C ARG A 30 -5.51 13.63 -11.52
N LEU A 31 -4.43 13.61 -12.30
CA LEU A 31 -4.20 14.61 -13.35
C LEU A 31 -5.25 14.50 -14.47
N LEU A 32 -5.73 13.28 -14.77
CA LEU A 32 -6.73 13.02 -15.81
C LEU A 32 -8.18 13.08 -15.30
N ARG A 33 -8.39 12.86 -14.01
CA ARG A 33 -9.67 12.82 -13.32
C ARG A 33 -9.47 13.46 -11.94
N SER A 34 -9.98 14.67 -11.75
CA SER A 34 -9.76 15.44 -10.51
C SER A 34 -10.33 14.78 -9.24
N ASP A 35 -11.14 13.73 -9.38
CA ASP A 35 -11.90 13.05 -8.32
C ASP A 35 -11.30 11.71 -7.84
N PHE A 36 -10.03 11.42 -8.15
CA PHE A 36 -9.38 10.19 -7.67
C PHE A 36 -8.92 10.30 -6.20
N ILE A 37 -9.78 9.83 -5.30
CA ILE A 37 -9.64 9.91 -3.83
C ILE A 37 -8.68 8.88 -3.22
N ASP A 38 -8.05 9.24 -2.09
CA ASP A 38 -7.08 8.40 -1.37
C ASP A 38 -7.65 7.08 -0.87
N SER A 39 -8.94 7.02 -0.51
CA SER A 39 -9.55 5.78 0.00
C SER A 39 -9.45 4.63 -0.99
N ARG A 40 -9.53 4.90 -2.31
CA ARG A 40 -9.35 3.86 -3.34
C ARG A 40 -7.92 3.35 -3.39
N ILE A 41 -6.94 4.18 -3.06
CA ILE A 41 -5.53 3.78 -2.96
C ILE A 41 -5.33 2.90 -1.73
N VAL A 42 -5.91 3.29 -0.59
CA VAL A 42 -5.89 2.50 0.65
C VAL A 42 -6.49 1.12 0.41
N GLU A 43 -7.74 1.05 -0.06
CA GLU A 43 -8.40 -0.22 -0.41
C GLU A 43 -7.54 -1.08 -1.34
N LYS A 44 -6.91 -0.46 -2.34
CA LYS A 44 -6.05 -1.17 -3.28
C LYS A 44 -4.83 -1.79 -2.61
N ILE A 45 -4.21 -1.08 -1.67
CA ILE A 45 -3.06 -1.58 -0.90
C ILE A 45 -3.51 -2.75 -0.03
N LEU A 46 -4.60 -2.61 0.73
CA LEU A 46 -5.11 -3.65 1.62
C LEU A 46 -5.41 -4.96 0.86
N VAL A 47 -5.98 -4.86 -0.35
CA VAL A 47 -6.38 -6.03 -1.14
C VAL A 47 -5.23 -6.66 -1.96
N THR A 48 -4.16 -5.93 -2.23
CA THR A 48 -3.13 -6.39 -3.20
C THR A 48 -1.71 -6.44 -2.69
N VAL A 49 -1.47 -6.03 -1.44
CA VAL A 49 -0.22 -6.34 -0.74
C VAL A 49 -0.18 -7.84 -0.45
N LEU A 50 1.03 -8.41 -0.41
CA LEU A 50 1.21 -9.85 -0.25
C LEU A 50 0.90 -10.32 1.17
N GLU A 51 0.51 -11.60 1.30
CA GLU A 51 0.17 -12.29 2.55
C GLU A 51 1.23 -12.12 3.65
N ARG A 52 2.50 -12.03 3.28
CA ARG A 52 3.62 -11.77 4.21
C ARG A 52 3.55 -10.41 4.95
N TYR A 53 2.64 -9.53 4.54
CA TYR A 53 2.35 -8.24 5.16
C TYR A 53 0.98 -8.23 5.85
N GLU A 54 0.22 -9.34 5.84
CA GLU A 54 -1.10 -9.45 6.47
C GLU A 54 -1.08 -9.09 7.94
N ALA A 55 -0.04 -9.47 8.70
CA ALA A 55 0.04 -9.12 10.12
C ALA A 55 -0.02 -7.59 10.36
N SER A 56 0.58 -6.78 9.48
CA SER A 56 0.50 -5.32 9.56
C SER A 56 -0.85 -4.78 9.06
N ILE A 57 -1.45 -5.42 8.06
CA ILE A 57 -2.80 -5.08 7.58
C ILE A 57 -3.83 -5.36 8.68
N ILE A 58 -3.82 -6.56 9.26
CA ILE A 58 -4.71 -6.96 10.36
C ILE A 58 -4.52 -6.02 11.56
N SER A 59 -3.28 -5.65 11.89
CA SER A 59 -3.03 -4.69 12.98
C SER A 59 -3.60 -3.30 12.68
N LEU A 60 -3.53 -2.84 11.43
CA LEU A 60 -4.12 -1.56 11.00
C LEU A 60 -5.64 -1.60 11.01
N GLU A 61 -6.24 -2.68 10.49
CA GLU A 61 -7.69 -2.89 10.45
C GLU A 61 -8.31 -3.07 11.84
N TYR A 62 -7.56 -3.62 12.80
CA TYR A 62 -8.04 -3.83 14.17
C TYR A 62 -7.91 -2.59 15.05
N THR A 63 -6.91 -1.74 14.82
CA THR A 63 -6.65 -0.55 15.65
C THR A 63 -7.43 0.69 15.21
N ASN A 64 -7.91 0.70 13.96
CA ASN A 64 -8.69 1.79 13.40
C ASN A 64 -9.91 1.23 12.66
N ASP A 65 -11.08 1.89 12.77
CA ASP A 65 -12.18 1.61 11.83
C ASP A 65 -11.64 1.81 10.41
N LEU A 66 -11.70 0.80 9.54
CA LEU A 66 -11.29 0.85 8.12
C LEU A 66 -11.53 2.20 7.40
N PRO A 67 -12.70 2.88 7.53
CA PRO A 67 -12.93 4.19 6.90
C PRO A 67 -12.13 5.36 7.48
N LYS A 68 -11.48 5.21 8.64
CA LYS A 68 -10.66 6.23 9.30
C LYS A 68 -9.17 6.09 8.99
N ILE A 69 -8.75 4.95 8.43
CA ILE A 69 -7.34 4.71 8.09
C ILE A 69 -6.93 5.64 6.96
N THR A 70 -5.95 6.49 7.24
CA THR A 70 -5.40 7.42 6.25
C THR A 70 -4.33 6.74 5.40
N LEU A 71 -4.14 7.24 4.16
CA LEU A 71 -3.07 6.75 3.28
C LEU A 71 -1.69 6.88 3.94
N ALA A 72 -1.44 7.97 4.66
CA ALA A 72 -0.17 8.21 5.34
C ALA A 72 0.14 7.13 6.40
N GLU A 73 -0.85 6.73 7.19
CA GLU A 73 -0.69 5.68 8.20
C GLU A 73 -0.33 4.33 7.56
N VAL A 74 -1.01 3.96 6.47
CA VAL A 74 -0.71 2.72 5.73
C VAL A 74 0.71 2.75 5.18
N LEU A 75 1.12 3.85 4.55
CA LEU A 75 2.47 3.99 4.00
C LEU A 75 3.53 3.88 5.11
N HIS A 76 3.33 4.55 6.25
CA HIS A 76 4.26 4.50 7.37
C HIS A 76 4.38 3.09 7.97
N ALA A 77 3.26 2.40 8.22
CA ALA A 77 3.26 1.04 8.78
C ALA A 77 3.97 0.04 7.86
N LEU A 78 3.66 0.09 6.56
CA LEU A 78 4.27 -0.79 5.56
C LEU A 78 5.78 -0.54 5.41
N HIS A 79 6.21 0.72 5.41
CA HIS A 79 7.63 1.07 5.41
C HIS A 79 8.36 0.61 6.67
N ALA A 80 7.75 0.81 7.85
CA ALA A 80 8.33 0.38 9.12
C ALA A 80 8.52 -1.16 9.15
N GLN A 81 7.56 -1.93 8.65
CA GLN A 81 7.68 -3.38 8.57
C GLN A 81 8.79 -3.82 7.60
N GLU A 82 8.87 -3.21 6.42
CA GLU A 82 9.92 -3.51 5.44
C GLU A 82 11.32 -3.23 6.03
N GLN A 83 11.48 -2.11 6.72
CA GLN A 83 12.74 -1.76 7.38
C GLN A 83 13.11 -2.76 8.49
N GLN A 84 12.16 -3.18 9.32
CA GLN A 84 12.41 -4.18 10.37
C GLN A 84 12.86 -5.52 9.79
N ARG A 85 12.31 -5.93 8.64
CA ARG A 85 12.69 -7.18 7.97
C ARG A 85 14.13 -7.12 7.45
N LEU A 86 14.50 -6.03 6.79
CA LEU A 86 15.88 -5.83 6.30
C LEU A 86 16.90 -5.90 7.45
N THR A 87 16.61 -5.28 8.59
CA THR A 87 17.53 -5.33 9.75
C THR A 87 17.67 -6.72 10.39
N ARG A 88 16.79 -7.67 10.07
CA ARG A 88 16.85 -9.06 10.56
C ARG A 88 17.60 -9.99 9.61
N GLU A 89 17.69 -9.63 8.33
CA GLU A 89 18.41 -10.41 7.30
C GLU A 89 19.91 -10.06 7.26
N ASP A 90 20.31 -8.89 7.78
CA ASP A 90 21.73 -8.48 7.93
C ASP A 90 22.44 -9.08 9.18
N ARG A 91 21.86 -10.09 9.83
CA ARG A 91 22.41 -10.78 11.01
C ARG A 91 22.75 -12.23 10.71
#